data_AF-A0A3C1MYK7-F1
#
_entry.id   AF-A0A3C1MYK7-F1
#
_cell.length_a   1.000
_cell.length_b   1.000
_cell.length_c   1.000
_cell.angle_alpha   90.00
_cell.angle_beta   90.00
_cell.angle_gamma   90.00
#
_symmetry.space_group_name_H-M   'P 1'
#
loop_
_entity.id
_entity.type
_entity.pdbx_description
1 polymer ?
#
loop_
_entity_poly.entity_id
_entity_poly.type
_entity_poly.pdbx_seq_one_letter_code
_entity_poly.pdbx_strand_id
1 'polypeptide(L)'
;MKTLLLAFMLSVTLGGCFSLGTNKNVPIVTYQLRDSASVTPSAQSNPRTLLVLPTSSSPFYDTESIAFSRAPDTRGLYQFAHWTERPARRLSSLLLTRLDAQHAFASVAQAGSGVKGDWLLDTELLAFYHDAVTAPGSVRVALRA
;
A
#
# COMPACT_ATOMS: atom_id res chain seq x y z
N MET A 1 44.73 27.21 39.76
CA MET A 1 43.33 27.64 39.96
C MET A 1 42.68 28.21 38.70
N LYS A 2 43.37 29.03 37.89
CA LYS A 2 42.83 29.60 36.63
C LYS A 2 42.57 28.57 35.51
N THR A 3 43.31 27.47 35.48
CA THR A 3 43.18 26.38 34.49
C THR A 3 41.99 25.44 34.75
N LEU A 4 41.58 25.27 36.01
CA LEU A 4 40.40 24.48 36.38
C LEU A 4 39.08 25.16 36.00
N LEU A 5 39.05 26.50 36.04
CA LEU A 5 37.91 27.31 35.61
C LEU A 5 37.66 27.24 34.09
N LEU A 6 38.72 27.16 33.28
CA LEU A 6 38.60 27.00 31.83
C LEU A 6 38.07 25.62 31.41
N ALA A 7 38.47 24.57 32.12
CA ALA A 7 37.98 23.22 31.85
C ALA A 7 36.47 23.07 32.14
N PHE A 8 35.99 23.69 33.22
CA PHE A 8 34.57 23.68 33.58
C PHE A 8 33.70 24.47 32.59
N MET A 9 34.21 25.57 32.05
CA MET A 9 33.49 26.40 31.08
C MET A 9 33.38 25.74 29.70
N LEU A 10 34.34 24.89 29.32
CA LEU A 10 34.30 24.14 28.06
C LEU A 10 33.27 22.99 28.10
N SER A 11 33.09 22.34 29.25
CA SER A 11 32.11 21.25 29.43
C SER A 11 30.64 21.70 29.33
N VAL A 12 30.32 22.96 29.63
CA VAL A 12 28.93 23.46 29.57
C VAL A 12 28.47 23.74 28.14
N THR A 13 29.40 23.94 27.20
CA THR A 13 29.06 24.19 25.78
C THR A 13 28.72 22.93 24.97
N LEU A 14 28.91 21.73 25.55
CA LEU A 14 28.43 20.46 24.99
C LEU A 14 26.97 20.14 25.39
N GLY A 15 26.23 21.08 25.99
CA GLY A 15 24.79 21.00 26.15
C GLY A 15 24.10 20.98 24.78
N GLY A 16 24.07 19.82 24.15
CA GLY A 16 23.42 19.60 22.87
C GLY A 16 21.97 20.06 22.92
N CYS A 17 21.47 20.58 21.79
CA CYS A 17 20.09 20.96 21.61
C CYS A 17 19.17 19.75 21.80
N PHE A 18 18.78 19.47 23.04
CA PHE A 18 17.68 18.56 23.34
C PHE A 18 16.38 19.28 22.97
N SER A 19 15.92 19.09 21.74
CA SER A 19 14.52 19.30 21.43
C SER A 19 13.72 18.23 22.18
N LEU A 20 13.28 18.54 23.41
CA LEU A 20 12.09 17.93 23.99
C LEU A 20 10.90 18.39 23.15
N GLY A 21 10.73 17.77 21.98
CA GLY A 21 9.52 17.89 21.20
C GLY A 21 8.38 17.39 22.06
N THR A 22 7.40 18.26 22.34
CA THR A 22 6.13 17.87 22.93
C THR A 22 5.56 16.74 22.08
N ASN A 23 5.64 15.51 22.59
CA ASN A 23 5.21 14.31 21.90
C ASN A 23 3.67 14.34 21.89
N LYS A 24 3.10 15.13 20.98
CA LYS A 24 1.67 15.01 20.63
C LYS A 24 1.54 13.56 20.18
N ASN A 25 0.87 12.76 21.00
CA ASN A 25 0.63 11.34 20.74
C ASN A 25 -0.31 11.26 19.52
N VAL A 26 0.26 11.33 18.32
CA VAL A 26 -0.48 11.21 17.07
C VAL A 26 -0.81 9.73 16.92
N PRO A 27 -2.09 9.34 16.92
CA PRO A 27 -2.45 7.94 16.81
C PRO A 27 -2.01 7.39 15.46
N ILE A 28 -1.46 6.18 15.46
CA ILE A 28 -1.22 5.42 14.24
C ILE A 28 -2.55 4.81 13.81
N VAL A 29 -2.99 5.14 12.60
CA VAL A 29 -4.23 4.63 12.02
C VAL A 29 -3.92 3.57 10.98
N THR A 30 -4.64 2.45 11.03
CA THR A 30 -4.51 1.37 10.06
C THR A 30 -5.79 1.28 9.21
N TYR A 31 -5.61 1.30 7.89
CA TYR A 31 -6.66 1.29 6.89
C TYR A 31 -6.72 -0.07 6.20
N GLN A 32 -7.92 -0.56 5.94
CA GLN A 32 -8.14 -1.78 5.19
C GLN A 32 -8.64 -1.46 3.79
N LEU A 33 -7.98 -2.00 2.76
CA LEU A 33 -8.49 -1.98 1.40
C LEU A 33 -9.64 -2.99 1.27
N ARG A 34 -10.82 -2.49 0.91
CA ARG A 34 -12.04 -3.28 0.75
C ARG A 34 -12.63 -3.01 -0.63
N ASP A 35 -13.11 -4.06 -1.28
CA ASP A 35 -14.02 -3.94 -2.40
C ASP A 35 -15.44 -3.84 -1.85
N SER A 36 -16.08 -2.68 -2.02
CA SER A 36 -17.45 -2.42 -1.56
C SER A 36 -18.48 -2.53 -2.69
N ALA A 37 -18.05 -2.80 -3.92
CA ALA A 37 -18.95 -2.84 -5.05
C ALA A 37 -19.67 -4.19 -5.11
N SER A 38 -21.00 -4.16 -5.22
CA SER A 38 -21.79 -5.35 -5.51
C SER A 38 -21.32 -5.99 -6.82
N VAL A 39 -21.35 -7.32 -6.85
CA VAL A 39 -21.02 -8.11 -8.04
C VAL A 39 -22.32 -8.53 -8.71
N THR A 40 -22.48 -8.18 -9.98
CA THR A 40 -23.56 -8.70 -10.82
C THR A 40 -23.05 -9.95 -11.54
N PRO A 41 -23.66 -11.13 -11.34
CA PRO A 41 -23.26 -12.34 -12.05
C PRO A 41 -23.38 -12.15 -13.57
N SER A 42 -22.46 -12.77 -14.31
CA SER A 42 -22.50 -12.80 -15.77
C SER A 42 -23.67 -13.67 -16.26
N ALA A 43 -24.39 -13.20 -17.28
CA ALA A 43 -25.46 -13.98 -17.91
C ALA A 43 -24.94 -15.18 -18.70
N GLN A 44 -23.66 -15.12 -19.12
CA GLN A 44 -23.00 -16.20 -19.86
C GLN A 44 -21.66 -16.52 -19.21
N SER A 45 -21.37 -17.82 -19.07
CA SER A 45 -20.10 -18.31 -18.56
C SER A 45 -19.22 -18.80 -19.71
N ASN A 46 -17.95 -18.40 -19.70
CA ASN A 46 -16.91 -18.94 -20.58
C ASN A 46 -16.49 -20.32 -20.06
N PRO A 47 -16.45 -21.38 -20.89
CA PRO A 47 -16.11 -22.73 -20.44
C PRO A 47 -14.67 -22.90 -19.94
N ARG A 48 -13.81 -21.88 -20.08
CA ARG A 48 -12.40 -21.90 -19.68
C ARG A 48 -12.22 -21.60 -18.20
N THR A 49 -11.18 -22.18 -17.61
CA THR A 49 -10.70 -21.86 -16.27
C THR A 49 -9.68 -20.72 -16.30
N LEU A 50 -9.91 -19.69 -15.49
CA LEU A 50 -9.00 -18.56 -15.32
C LEU A 50 -8.14 -18.74 -14.05
N LEU A 51 -6.81 -18.74 -14.22
CA LEU A 51 -5.88 -18.65 -13.10
C LEU A 51 -5.47 -17.21 -12.84
N VAL A 52 -5.56 -16.78 -11.59
CA VAL A 52 -5.11 -15.45 -11.14
C VAL A 52 -3.71 -15.58 -10.53
N LEU A 53 -2.72 -14.93 -11.15
CA LEU A 53 -1.37 -14.80 -10.61
C LEU A 53 -1.36 -13.76 -9.47
N PRO A 54 -0.42 -13.86 -8.51
CA PRO A 54 -0.22 -12.79 -7.53
C PRO A 54 0.07 -11.47 -8.23
N THR A 55 -0.67 -10.42 -7.89
CA THR A 55 -0.42 -9.08 -8.39
C THR A 55 0.98 -8.63 -7.99
N SER A 56 1.80 -8.28 -8.97
CA SER A 56 3.13 -7.72 -8.75
C SER A 56 3.06 -6.21 -8.50
N SER A 57 4.09 -5.63 -7.89
CA SER A 57 4.21 -4.18 -7.73
C SER A 57 5.66 -3.77 -7.53
N SER A 58 5.94 -2.49 -7.77
CA SER A 58 7.21 -1.89 -7.38
C SER A 58 7.42 -1.99 -5.86
N PRO A 59 8.65 -2.23 -5.37
CA PRO A 59 8.95 -2.30 -3.94
C PRO A 59 8.48 -1.08 -3.14
N PHE A 60 8.37 0.08 -3.79
CA PHE A 60 7.87 1.30 -3.14
C PHE A 60 6.41 1.16 -2.68
N TYR A 61 5.57 0.45 -3.44
CA TYR A 61 4.17 0.21 -3.13
C TYR A 61 3.93 -1.14 -2.44
N ASP A 62 4.91 -2.06 -2.47
CA ASP A 62 4.84 -3.36 -1.77
C ASP A 62 5.20 -3.26 -0.28
N THR A 63 4.58 -2.32 0.42
CA THR A 63 4.73 -2.11 1.87
C THR A 63 3.38 -1.88 2.53
N GLU A 64 3.33 -1.92 3.86
CA GLU A 64 2.15 -1.51 4.63
C GLU A 64 2.07 0.01 4.82
N SER A 65 3.04 0.80 4.35
CA SER A 65 2.95 2.26 4.42
C SER A 65 2.03 2.80 3.32
N ILE A 66 1.23 3.81 3.64
CA ILE A 66 0.40 4.48 2.63
C ILE A 66 1.25 5.53 1.91
N ALA A 67 1.39 5.39 0.60
CA ALA A 67 2.08 6.36 -0.23
C ALA A 67 1.22 7.62 -0.48
N PHE A 68 1.87 8.78 -0.58
CA PHE A 68 1.25 10.03 -0.97
C PHE A 68 2.13 10.86 -1.91
N SER A 69 1.52 11.84 -2.55
CA SER A 69 2.18 12.86 -3.38
C SER A 69 1.64 14.23 -3.02
N ARG A 70 2.50 15.23 -2.81
CA ARG A 70 2.10 16.63 -2.58
C ARG A 70 2.53 17.58 -3.69
N ALA A 71 3.43 17.12 -4.55
CA ALA A 71 3.88 17.81 -5.74
C ALA A 71 4.01 16.78 -6.88
N PRO A 72 3.96 17.22 -8.16
CA PRO A 72 4.24 16.35 -9.30
C PRO A 72 5.55 15.56 -9.10
N ASP A 73 5.55 14.30 -9.56
CA ASP A 73 6.73 13.42 -9.56
C ASP A 73 7.41 13.16 -8.21
N THR A 74 6.72 13.44 -7.10
CA THR A 74 7.21 13.11 -5.76
C THR A 74 6.43 11.95 -5.16
N ARG A 75 7.10 11.17 -4.31
CA ARG A 75 6.45 10.15 -3.49
C ARG A 75 6.99 10.20 -2.07
N GLY A 76 6.07 10.18 -1.11
CA GLY A 76 6.37 10.02 0.31
C GLY A 76 5.52 8.90 0.90
N LEU A 77 5.86 8.49 2.12
CA LEU A 77 5.10 7.52 2.89
C LEU A 77 4.55 8.21 4.14
N TYR A 78 3.27 7.97 4.46
CA TYR A 78 2.71 8.45 5.71
C TYR A 78 3.36 7.75 6.91
N GLN A 79 3.67 8.52 7.96
CA GLN A 79 4.28 7.99 9.19
C GLN A 79 3.24 7.45 10.18
N PHE A 80 2.02 7.99 10.14
CA PHE A 80 0.96 7.68 11.11
C PHE A 80 -0.26 7.01 10.46
N ALA A 81 -0.13 6.58 9.20
CA ALA A 81 -1.20 5.92 8.45
C ALA A 81 -0.64 4.74 7.66
N HIS A 82 -1.19 3.55 7.90
CA HIS A 82 -0.71 2.29 7.35
C HIS A 82 -1.87 1.51 6.75
N TRP A 83 -1.56 0.60 5.82
CA TRP A 83 -2.44 -0.47 5.41
C TRP A 83 -2.41 -1.62 6.43
N THR A 84 -3.50 -2.37 6.51
CA THR A 84 -3.53 -3.63 7.28
C THR A 84 -2.64 -4.72 6.69
N GLU A 85 -2.35 -4.63 5.40
CA GLU A 85 -1.51 -5.57 4.64
C GLU A 85 -1.00 -4.89 3.36
N ARG A 86 -0.04 -5.53 2.66
CA ARG A 86 0.50 -4.99 1.41
C ARG A 86 -0.58 -4.86 0.31
N PRO A 87 -0.72 -3.71 -0.37
CA PRO A 87 -1.78 -3.48 -1.33
C PRO A 87 -1.85 -4.47 -2.50
N ALA A 88 -0.71 -4.88 -3.05
CA ALA A 88 -0.68 -5.81 -4.18
C ALA A 88 -1.21 -7.21 -3.78
N ARG A 89 -0.83 -7.69 -2.59
CA ARG A 89 -1.38 -8.92 -2.00
C ARG A 89 -2.89 -8.79 -1.79
N ARG A 90 -3.35 -7.68 -1.21
CA ARG A 90 -4.77 -7.46 -0.97
C ARG A 90 -5.55 -7.44 -2.28
N LEU A 91 -5.04 -6.74 -3.29
CA LEU A 91 -5.64 -6.66 -4.62
C LEU A 91 -5.75 -8.03 -5.28
N SER A 92 -4.74 -8.89 -5.14
CA SER A 92 -4.79 -10.28 -5.62
C SER A 92 -5.97 -11.03 -5.03
N SER A 93 -6.16 -10.95 -3.70
CA SER A 93 -7.27 -11.61 -3.01
C SER A 93 -8.63 -11.06 -3.43
N LEU A 94 -8.74 -9.74 -3.57
CA LEU A 94 -9.97 -9.08 -3.98
C LEU A 94 -10.35 -9.40 -5.43
N LEU A 95 -9.36 -9.44 -6.34
CA LEU A 95 -9.56 -9.85 -7.73
C LEU A 95 -10.07 -11.29 -7.81
N LEU A 96 -9.45 -12.21 -7.08
CA LEU A 96 -9.88 -13.61 -7.05
C LEU A 96 -11.34 -13.73 -6.58
N THR A 97 -11.68 -13.15 -5.42
CA THR A 97 -13.04 -13.17 -4.87
C THR A 97 -14.04 -12.53 -5.83
N ARG A 98 -13.71 -11.40 -6.45
CA ARG A 98 -14.61 -10.68 -7.34
C ARG A 98 -14.86 -11.45 -8.64
N LEU A 99 -13.81 -12.00 -9.25
CA LEU A 99 -13.92 -12.75 -10.50
C LEU A 99 -14.66 -14.08 -10.31
N ASP A 100 -14.43 -14.77 -9.19
CA ASP A 100 -15.16 -15.99 -8.84
C ASP A 100 -16.67 -15.71 -8.66
N ALA A 101 -17.01 -14.66 -7.91
CA ALA A 101 -18.40 -14.24 -7.68
C ALA A 101 -19.12 -13.75 -8.95
N GLN A 102 -18.39 -13.35 -10.00
CA GLN A 102 -19.00 -12.97 -11.28
C GLN A 102 -19.50 -14.17 -12.08
N HIS A 103 -19.00 -15.39 -11.82
CA HIS A 103 -19.33 -16.60 -12.58
C HIS A 103 -19.13 -16.46 -14.11
N ALA A 104 -18.26 -15.55 -14.54
CA ALA A 104 -17.96 -15.29 -15.95
C ALA A 104 -17.11 -16.39 -16.60
N PHE A 105 -16.46 -17.23 -15.80
CA PHE A 105 -15.64 -18.38 -16.20
C PHE A 105 -16.17 -19.66 -15.57
N ALA A 106 -15.85 -20.81 -16.14
CA ALA A 106 -16.22 -22.11 -15.59
C ALA A 106 -15.61 -22.32 -14.19
N SER A 107 -14.40 -21.80 -13.98
CA SER A 107 -13.74 -21.74 -12.69
C SER A 107 -12.74 -20.59 -12.66
N VAL A 108 -12.58 -19.97 -11.50
CA VAL A 108 -11.51 -19.02 -11.20
C VAL A 108 -10.71 -19.58 -10.02
N ALA A 109 -9.38 -19.66 -10.16
CA ALA A 109 -8.53 -20.19 -9.10
C ALA A 109 -7.21 -19.41 -9.00
N GLN A 110 -6.56 -19.49 -7.84
CA GLN A 110 -5.22 -18.95 -7.69
C GLN A 110 -4.21 -19.79 -8.47
N ALA A 111 -3.27 -19.17 -9.17
CA ALA A 111 -2.15 -19.87 -9.79
C ALA A 111 -1.33 -20.64 -8.73
N GLY A 112 -0.99 -21.89 -9.02
CA GLY A 112 -0.28 -22.77 -8.07
C GLY A 112 -1.18 -23.57 -7.11
N SER A 113 -2.51 -23.43 -7.20
CA SER A 113 -3.49 -24.19 -6.39
C SER A 113 -3.66 -25.66 -6.80
N GLY A 114 -3.02 -26.12 -7.88
CA GLY A 114 -3.22 -27.46 -8.45
C GLY A 114 -4.40 -27.56 -9.43
N VAL A 115 -5.17 -26.49 -9.62
CA VAL A 115 -6.21 -26.38 -10.65
C VAL A 115 -5.56 -26.18 -12.01
N LYS A 116 -6.00 -26.94 -13.02
CA LYS A 116 -5.58 -26.74 -14.42
C LYS A 116 -6.23 -25.48 -14.98
N GLY A 117 -5.40 -24.52 -15.40
CA GLY A 117 -5.83 -23.29 -16.05
C GLY A 117 -5.80 -23.37 -17.56
N ASP A 118 -6.74 -22.68 -18.21
CA ASP A 118 -6.69 -22.41 -19.65
C ASP A 118 -6.09 -21.04 -19.94
N TRP A 119 -6.38 -20.05 -19.08
CA TRP A 119 -5.88 -18.68 -19.15
C TRP A 119 -5.23 -18.26 -17.83
N LEU A 120 -4.31 -17.29 -17.94
CA LEU A 120 -3.65 -16.64 -16.82
C LEU A 120 -3.96 -15.15 -16.86
N LEU A 121 -4.39 -14.62 -15.72
CA LEU A 121 -4.47 -13.18 -15.46
C LEU A 121 -3.24 -12.80 -14.65
N ASP A 122 -2.32 -12.11 -15.30
CA ASP A 122 -1.17 -11.46 -14.67
C ASP A 122 -1.51 -9.99 -14.43
N THR A 123 -1.28 -9.48 -13.23
CA THR A 123 -1.57 -8.07 -12.93
C THR A 123 -0.39 -7.40 -12.25
N GLU A 124 -0.18 -6.13 -12.58
CA GLU A 124 0.86 -5.30 -11.97
C GLU A 124 0.30 -3.98 -11.48
N LEU A 125 0.47 -3.70 -10.19
CA LEU A 125 0.13 -2.44 -9.55
C LEU A 125 1.25 -1.43 -9.80
N LEU A 126 1.05 -0.57 -10.79
CA LEU A 126 2.01 0.43 -11.26
C LEU A 126 2.06 1.65 -10.33
N ALA A 127 0.92 2.05 -9.78
CA ALA A 127 0.82 3.14 -8.84
C ALA A 127 -0.34 2.94 -7.87
N PHE A 128 -0.11 3.24 -6.58
CA PHE A 128 -1.17 3.35 -5.60
C PHE A 128 -0.80 4.37 -4.52
N TYR A 129 -1.33 5.59 -4.63
CA TYR A 129 -1.03 6.65 -3.67
C TYR A 129 -2.18 7.65 -3.52
N HIS A 130 -2.15 8.37 -2.40
CA HIS A 130 -2.98 9.55 -2.18
C HIS A 130 -2.35 10.78 -2.84
N ASP A 131 -2.98 11.27 -3.90
CA ASP A 131 -2.67 12.55 -4.55
C ASP A 131 -3.25 13.69 -3.74
N ALA A 132 -2.40 14.32 -2.94
CA ALA A 132 -2.73 15.37 -1.99
C ALA A 132 -2.26 16.75 -2.48
N VAL A 133 -2.13 16.94 -3.80
CA VAL A 133 -1.77 18.25 -4.41
C VAL A 133 -2.87 19.28 -4.15
N THR A 134 -4.14 18.87 -4.21
CA THR A 134 -5.32 19.71 -3.92
C THR A 134 -6.16 19.08 -2.82
N ALA A 135 -6.86 19.90 -2.03
CA ALA A 135 -7.79 19.43 -1.01
C ALA A 135 -9.26 19.48 -1.52
N PRO A 136 -10.07 18.42 -1.31
CA PRO A 136 -9.68 17.10 -0.80
C PRO A 136 -8.80 16.35 -1.81
N GLY A 137 -7.84 15.58 -1.29
CA GLY A 137 -6.98 14.78 -2.15
C GLY A 137 -7.73 13.59 -2.77
N SER A 138 -7.13 12.99 -3.79
CA SER A 138 -7.72 11.88 -4.55
C SER A 138 -6.84 10.64 -4.51
N VAL A 139 -7.41 9.47 -4.75
CA VAL A 139 -6.61 8.26 -4.92
C VAL A 139 -6.15 8.13 -6.36
N ARG A 140 -4.87 7.80 -6.56
CA ARG A 140 -4.31 7.42 -7.85
C ARG A 140 -3.98 5.94 -7.82
N VAL A 141 -4.67 5.17 -8.66
CA VAL A 141 -4.44 3.75 -8.85
C VAL A 141 -4.17 3.51 -10.34
N ALA A 142 -3.08 2.83 -10.66
CA ALA A 142 -2.77 2.39 -12.01
C ALA A 142 -2.45 0.91 -11.99
N LEU A 143 -3.16 0.15 -12.81
CA LEU A 143 -3.07 -1.31 -12.92
C LEU A 143 -2.83 -1.69 -14.38
N ARG A 144 -2.00 -2.71 -14.60
CA ARG A 144 -1.82 -3.38 -15.88
C ARG A 144 -2.28 -4.83 -15.74
N ALA A 145 -2.91 -5.36 -16.79
CA ALA A 145 -3.42 -6.73 -16.91
C ALA A 145 -3.21 -7.25 -18.34
#